data_AF-A0A2V6AFS4-F1
#
_entry.id   AF-A0A2V6AFS4-F1
#
_cell.length_a   1.000
_cell.length_b   1.000
_cell.length_c   1.000
_cell.angle_alpha   90.00
_cell.angle_beta   90.00
_cell.angle_gamma   90.00
#
_symmetry.space_group_name_H-M   'P 1'
#
loop_
_entity.id
_entity.type
_entity.pdbx_description
1 polymer ?
#
loop_
_entity_poly.entity_id
_entity_poly.type
_entity_poly.pdbx_seq_one_letter_code
_entity_poly.pdbx_strand_id
1 'polypeptide(L)'
;MKSRTRPSFWRAYDSLDPRTREAARRAYRLFADDPDHPSLRFKKLGGYEHLWSVRISEQYRAVGERSGEIVVWIWIGTHNDFDKLFG
;
A
#
# COMPACT_ATOMS: atom_id res chain seq x y z
N MET A 1 -3.66 13.37 -0.18
CA MET A 1 -3.68 12.51 -1.40
C MET A 1 -5.07 11.88 -1.55
N LYS A 2 -5.64 11.76 -2.75
CA LYS A 2 -6.91 11.05 -2.97
C LYS A 2 -6.65 9.55 -3.13
N SER A 3 -7.35 8.71 -2.37
CA SER A 3 -7.20 7.25 -2.48
C SER A 3 -8.46 6.57 -2.97
N ARG A 4 -8.27 5.56 -3.81
CA ARG A 4 -9.29 4.60 -4.27
C ARG A 4 -8.74 3.19 -4.12
N THR A 5 -9.61 2.20 -4.15
CA THR A 5 -9.24 0.78 -4.02
C THR A 5 -9.88 -0.02 -5.14
N ARG A 6 -9.14 -0.93 -5.76
CA ARG A 6 -9.71 -1.95 -6.64
C ARG A 6 -10.28 -3.11 -5.82
N PRO A 7 -11.23 -3.91 -6.37
CA PRO A 7 -11.71 -5.11 -5.69
C PRO A 7 -10.60 -6.10 -5.31
N SER A 8 -9.49 -6.14 -6.05
CA SER A 8 -8.31 -6.96 -5.72
C SER A 8 -7.67 -6.57 -4.39
N PHE A 9 -7.66 -5.28 -4.05
CA PHE A 9 -7.15 -4.80 -2.78
C PHE A 9 -8.00 -5.33 -1.63
N TRP A 10 -9.33 -5.23 -1.72
CA TRP A 10 -10.23 -5.71 -0.67
C TRP A 10 -10.13 -7.22 -0.48
N ARG A 11 -10.06 -7.99 -1.58
CA ARG A 11 -9.83 -9.44 -1.49
C ARG A 11 -8.54 -9.79 -0.74
N ALA A 12 -7.46 -9.05 -0.98
CA ALA A 12 -6.19 -9.26 -0.28
C ALA A 12 -6.24 -8.73 1.17
N TYR A 13 -6.94 -7.63 1.43
CA TYR A 13 -7.14 -7.07 2.76
C TYR A 13 -7.98 -8.00 3.66
N ASP A 14 -9.01 -8.63 3.09
CA ASP A 14 -9.93 -9.51 3.79
C ASP A 14 -9.33 -10.87 4.15
N SER A 15 -8.15 -11.21 3.62
CA SER A 15 -7.38 -12.39 4.06
C SER A 15 -6.41 -12.08 5.20
N LEU A 16 -6.17 -10.80 5.51
CA LEU A 16 -5.26 -10.40 6.58
C LEU A 16 -5.84 -10.71 7.96
N ASP A 17 -4.98 -10.99 8.93
CA ASP A 17 -5.39 -11.11 10.31
C ASP A 17 -5.85 -9.75 10.89
N PRO A 18 -6.64 -9.74 11.98
CA PRO A 18 -7.18 -8.51 12.55
C PRO A 18 -6.13 -7.46 12.93
N ARG A 19 -4.94 -7.86 13.42
CA ARG A 19 -3.89 -6.91 13.82
C ARG A 19 -3.30 -6.21 12.62
N THR A 20 -3.09 -6.94 11.52
CA THR A 20 -2.60 -6.36 10.27
C THR A 20 -3.63 -5.45 9.61
N ARG A 21 -4.92 -5.79 9.66
CA ARG A 21 -6.00 -4.90 9.19
C ARG A 21 -6.02 -3.56 9.92
N GLU A 22 -5.81 -3.57 11.24
CA GLU A 22 -5.70 -2.35 12.04
C GLU A 22 -4.43 -1.55 11.72
N ALA A 23 -3.29 -2.22 11.50
CA ALA A 23 -2.08 -1.55 11.04
C ALA A 23 -2.30 -0.86 9.68
N ALA A 24 -2.95 -1.53 8.75
CA ALA A 24 -3.30 -0.97 7.44
C ALA A 24 -4.24 0.25 7.55
N ARG A 25 -5.24 0.21 8.44
CA ARG A 25 -6.10 1.36 8.71
C ARG A 25 -5.32 2.55 9.28
N ARG A 26 -4.39 2.32 10.21
CA ARG A 26 -3.53 3.38 10.75
C ARG A 26 -2.62 3.97 9.68
N ALA A 27 -1.98 3.13 8.88
CA ALA A 27 -1.14 3.58 7.78
C ALA A 27 -1.95 4.39 6.75
N TYR A 28 -3.19 3.97 6.44
CA TYR A 28 -4.07 4.72 5.56
C TYR A 28 -4.45 6.10 6.12
N ARG A 29 -4.80 6.20 7.41
CA ARG A 29 -5.09 7.49 8.06
C ARG A 29 -3.89 8.42 8.00
N LEU A 30 -2.69 7.91 8.31
CA LEU A 30 -1.45 8.68 8.20
C LEU A 30 -1.17 9.11 6.76
N PHE A 31 -1.36 8.22 5.79
CA PHE A 31 -1.18 8.53 4.37
C PHE A 31 -2.17 9.59 3.85
N ALA A 32 -3.40 9.61 4.39
CA ALA A 32 -4.39 10.60 4.01
C ALA A 32 -4.02 12.02 4.49
N ASP A 33 -3.39 12.10 5.67
CA ASP A 33 -2.96 13.33 6.34
C ASP A 33 -1.59 13.82 5.81
N ASP A 34 -0.58 12.95 5.86
CA ASP A 34 0.80 13.20 5.44
C ASP A 34 1.34 12.02 4.59
N PRO A 35 1.15 12.05 3.26
CA PRO A 35 1.65 11.02 2.34
C PRO A 35 3.18 10.88 2.34
N ASP A 36 3.90 11.94 2.69
CA ASP A 36 5.36 12.00 2.66
C ASP A 36 5.98 11.61 4.02
N HIS A 37 5.16 11.21 4.99
CA HIS A 37 5.61 10.79 6.31
C HIS A 37 6.67 9.65 6.21
N PRO A 38 7.86 9.78 6.82
CA PRO A 38 8.97 8.84 6.62
C PRO A 38 8.66 7.38 6.98
N SER A 39 7.74 7.13 7.92
CA SER A 39 7.33 5.77 8.32
C SER A 39 6.61 5.02 7.20
N LEU A 40 5.89 5.74 6.33
CA LEU A 40 5.15 5.18 5.21
C LEU A 40 6.09 4.72 4.11
N ARG A 41 7.30 5.30 4.02
CA ARG A 41 8.28 5.03 2.94
C ARG A 41 7.61 5.01 1.56
N PHE A 42 6.70 5.96 1.33
CA PHE A 42 5.92 6.01 0.12
C PHE A 42 6.83 6.32 -1.08
N LYS A 43 6.98 5.36 -2.00
CA LYS A 43 7.94 5.48 -3.10
C LYS A 43 7.50 4.75 -4.35
N LYS A 44 7.97 5.25 -5.50
CA LYS A 44 7.85 4.59 -6.80
C LYS A 44 8.63 3.28 -6.80
N LEU A 45 8.08 2.24 -7.42
CA LEU A 45 8.76 0.96 -7.61
C LEU A 45 9.67 1.02 -8.83
N GLY A 46 10.88 0.46 -8.71
CA GLY A 46 11.81 0.33 -9.83
C GLY A 46 11.26 -0.62 -10.88
N GLY A 47 11.48 -0.33 -12.16
CA GLY A 47 10.96 -1.16 -13.26
C GLY A 47 9.47 -0.95 -13.59
N TYR A 48 8.75 -0.13 -12.82
CA TYR A 48 7.34 0.18 -13.06
C TYR A 48 7.13 1.68 -13.31
N GLU A 49 6.33 2.03 -14.32
CA GLU A 49 6.09 3.44 -14.66
C GLU A 49 5.22 4.16 -13.63
N HIS A 50 4.20 3.48 -13.09
CA HIS A 50 3.15 4.09 -12.30
C HIS A 50 2.84 3.36 -10.98
N LEU A 51 3.60 2.29 -10.63
CA LEU A 51 3.41 1.58 -9.36
C LEU A 51 4.19 2.24 -8.23
N TRP A 52 3.52 2.38 -7.10
CA TRP A 52 4.05 2.91 -5.85
C TRP A 52 3.76 1.94 -4.72
N SER A 53 4.69 1.88 -3.76
CA SER A 53 4.53 1.11 -2.54
C SER A 53 4.42 2.01 -1.33
N VAL A 54 3.65 1.55 -0.35
CA VAL A 54 3.60 2.10 1.00
C VAL A 54 3.85 1.00 2.01
N ARG A 55 4.57 1.35 3.08
CA ARG A 55 4.82 0.48 4.22
C ARG A 55 3.62 0.51 5.16
N ILE A 56 3.10 -0.69 5.48
CA ILE A 56 2.04 -0.88 6.47
C ILE A 56 2.64 -1.21 7.84
N SER A 57 3.63 -2.10 7.83
CA SER A 57 4.44 -2.49 8.98
C SER A 57 5.80 -2.97 8.47
N GLU A 58 6.68 -3.45 9.34
CA GLU A 58 7.93 -4.06 8.89
C GLU A 58 7.68 -5.22 7.88
N GLN A 59 6.68 -6.06 8.19
CA GLN A 59 6.35 -7.28 7.45
C GLN A 59 5.33 -7.11 6.34
N TYR A 60 4.65 -5.96 6.21
CA TYR A 60 3.57 -5.78 5.23
C TYR A 60 3.74 -4.52 4.37
N ARG A 61 3.28 -4.61 3.12
CA ARG A 61 3.27 -3.53 2.14
C ARG A 61 1.91 -3.44 1.45
N ALA A 62 1.57 -2.27 0.94
CA ALA A 62 0.50 -2.09 -0.02
C ALA A 62 1.05 -1.44 -1.30
N VAL A 63 0.45 -1.79 -2.43
CA VAL A 63 0.84 -1.30 -3.76
C VAL A 63 -0.35 -0.61 -4.42
N GLY A 64 -0.09 0.53 -5.05
CA GLY A 64 -1.07 1.28 -5.79
C GLY A 64 -0.51 1.91 -7.06
N GLU A 65 -1.40 2.13 -8.00
CA GLU A 65 -1.13 2.89 -9.23
C GLU A 65 -1.32 4.37 -8.92
N ARG A 66 -0.31 5.21 -9.12
CA ARG A 66 -0.39 6.66 -8.89
C ARG A 66 -0.54 7.42 -10.20
N SER A 67 -1.54 8.29 -10.26
CA SER A 67 -1.70 9.29 -11.32
C SER A 67 -1.97 10.66 -10.69
N GLY A 68 -0.96 11.54 -10.71
CA GLY A 68 -0.99 12.83 -10.05
C GLY A 68 -1.24 12.71 -8.53
N GLU A 69 -2.39 13.25 -8.10
CA GLU A 69 -2.85 13.24 -6.70
C GLU A 69 -3.77 12.06 -6.35
N ILE A 70 -3.96 11.11 -7.27
CA ILE A 70 -4.79 9.93 -7.06
C ILE A 70 -3.89 8.70 -6.95
N VAL A 71 -4.12 7.91 -5.90
CA VAL A 71 -3.57 6.56 -5.77
C VAL A 71 -4.71 5.56 -5.79
N VAL A 72 -4.64 4.60 -6.70
CA VAL A 72 -5.56 3.47 -6.78
C VAL A 72 -4.85 2.25 -6.21
N TRP A 73 -5.19 1.86 -4.98
CA TRP A 73 -4.62 0.70 -4.32
C TRP A 73 -5.12 -0.60 -4.95
N ILE A 74 -4.19 -1.49 -5.30
CA ILE A 74 -4.47 -2.72 -6.05
C ILE A 74 -4.15 -3.98 -5.26
N TRP A 75 -3.27 -3.88 -4.26
CA TRP A 75 -2.77 -5.01 -3.51
C TRP A 75 -2.28 -4.61 -2.10
N ILE A 76 -2.39 -5.53 -1.15
CA ILE A 76 -1.80 -5.46 0.20
C ILE A 76 -1.41 -6.87 0.64
N GLY A 77 -0.24 -7.03 1.27
CA GLY A 77 0.23 -8.35 1.69
C GLY A 77 1.61 -8.32 2.33
N THR A 78 2.19 -9.51 2.51
CA THR A 78 3.47 -9.68 3.20
C THR A 78 4.63 -9.11 2.37
N HIS A 79 5.73 -8.76 3.02
CA HIS A 79 6.94 -8.32 2.34
C HIS A 79 7.48 -9.39 1.37
N ASN A 80 7.39 -10.66 1.75
CA ASN A 80 7.83 -11.77 0.90
C ASN A 80 6.97 -11.90 -0.36
N ASP A 81 5.66 -11.74 -0.25
CA ASP A 81 4.77 -11.76 -1.42
C ASP A 81 4.96 -10.50 -2.27
N PHE A 82 5.21 -9.36 -1.63
CA PHE A 82 5.55 -8.13 -2.33
C PHE A 82 6.81 -8.30 -3.18
N ASP A 83 7.89 -8.87 -2.64
CA ASP A 83 9.15 -9.06 -3.38
C ASP A 83 8.97 -10.04 -4.54
N LYS A 84 8.15 -11.09 -4.38
CA LYS A 84 7.85 -12.04 -5.47
C LYS A 84 7.04 -11.42 -6.61
N LEU A 85 6.11 -10.51 -6.28
CA LEU A 85 5.18 -9.93 -7.23
C LEU A 85 5.69 -8.65 -7.88
N PHE A 86 6.56 -7.89 -7.20
CA PHE A 86 6.97 -6.54 -7.57
C PHE A 86 8.47 -6.26 -7.42
N GLY A 87 9.27 -7.24 -6.98
CA GLY A 87 10.73 -7.15 -6.88
C GLY A 87 11.46 -7.33 -8.19
#